data_AF-A0A357A7P5-F1
#
_entry.id   AF-A0A357A7P5-F1
#
_cell.length_a   1.000
_cell.length_b   1.000
_cell.length_c   1.000
_cell.angle_alpha   90.00
_cell.angle_beta   90.00
_cell.angle_gamma   90.00
#
_symmetry.space_group_name_H-M   'P 1'
#
loop_
_entity.id
_entity.type
_entity.pdbx_description
1 polymer ?
#
loop_
_entity_poly.entity_id
_entity_poly.type
_entity_poly.pdbx_seq_one_letter_code
_entity_poly.pdbx_strand_id
1 'polypeptide(L)'
;MKIQLESNYFDEKCQCHLCGTIFFAEEIIARAYRSSDEYITDVCPQCLASGDTGISHRIRKQADYLRRLASELEKLADGDIETPSFEHFQTVKQLTKSML
;
A
#
# COMPACT_ATOMS: atom_id res chain seq x y z
N MET A 1 -16.91 -8.97 -6.97
CA MET A 1 -16.54 -7.88 -6.04
C MET A 1 -17.51 -6.74 -6.27
N LYS A 2 -17.97 -6.10 -5.20
CA LYS A 2 -18.80 -4.90 -5.25
C LYS A 2 -18.08 -3.78 -4.50
N ILE A 3 -18.14 -2.56 -5.02
CA ILE A 3 -17.64 -1.36 -4.33
C ILE A 3 -18.85 -0.56 -3.86
N GLN A 4 -18.85 -0.15 -2.59
CA GLN A 4 -19.93 0.64 -1.98
C GLN A 4 -19.34 1.90 -1.34
N LEU A 5 -20.13 2.98 -1.31
CA LEU A 5 -19.78 4.21 -0.60
C LEU A 5 -20.39 4.17 0.80
N GLU A 6 -19.58 4.47 1.81
CA GLU A 6 -19.98 4.49 3.21
C GLU A 6 -19.48 5.75 3.89
N SER A 7 -20.23 6.21 4.89
CA SER A 7 -19.75 7.25 5.81
C SER A 7 -18.56 6.72 6.60
N ASN A 8 -17.53 7.55 6.74
CA ASN A 8 -16.36 7.28 7.54
C ASN A 8 -16.18 8.36 8.60
N TYR A 9 -15.83 7.94 9.81
CA TYR A 9 -15.73 8.81 10.99
C TYR A 9 -14.31 8.86 11.56
N PHE A 10 -13.33 8.29 10.84
CA PHE A 10 -11.94 8.17 11.28
C PHE A 10 -10.98 8.63 10.19
N ASP A 11 -10.03 9.50 10.53
CA ASP A 11 -8.92 9.89 9.64
C ASP A 11 -7.80 8.85 9.75
N GLU A 12 -7.89 7.79 8.94
CA GLU A 12 -6.88 6.72 8.90
C GLU A 12 -6.18 6.64 7.53
N LYS A 13 -4.93 6.18 7.57
CA LYS A 13 -4.19 5.82 6.36
C LYS A 13 -4.68 4.47 5.86
N CYS A 14 -5.35 4.48 4.72
CA CYS A 14 -5.82 3.29 4.03
C CYS A 14 -4.88 2.91 2.89
N GLN A 15 -4.79 1.61 2.61
CA GLN A 15 -4.17 1.10 1.40
C GLN A 15 -5.24 0.71 0.39
N CYS A 16 -5.21 1.28 -0.81
CA CYS A 16 -6.16 0.94 -1.86
C CYS A 16 -5.98 -0.50 -2.34
N HIS A 17 -7.06 -1.28 -2.36
CA HIS A 17 -7.05 -2.65 -2.89
C HIS A 17 -6.51 -2.75 -4.32
N LEU A 18 -6.92 -1.80 -5.15
CA LEU A 18 -6.87 -1.94 -6.60
C LEU A 18 -5.51 -1.51 -7.15
N CYS A 19 -4.88 -0.53 -6.51
CA CYS A 19 -3.61 0.04 -6.95
C CYS A 19 -2.52 0.05 -5.87
N GLY A 20 -2.81 -0.42 -4.66
CA GLY A 20 -1.85 -0.47 -3.55
C GLY A 20 -1.41 0.89 -2.99
N THR A 21 -1.92 2.00 -3.55
CA THR A 21 -1.58 3.36 -3.12
C THR A 21 -2.13 3.64 -1.73
N ILE A 22 -1.31 4.25 -0.88
CA ILE A 22 -1.75 4.77 0.42
C ILE A 22 -2.53 6.07 0.20
N PHE A 23 -3.70 6.18 0.81
CA PHE A 23 -4.54 7.37 0.80
C PHE A 23 -5.14 7.60 2.19
N PHE A 24 -5.63 8.80 2.45
CA PHE A 24 -6.37 9.09 3.67
C PHE A 24 -7.86 8.98 3.37
N ALA A 25 -8.59 8.27 4.21
CA ALA A 25 -10.02 8.20 4.10
C ALA A 25 -10.65 9.50 4.61
N GLU A 26 -11.52 10.12 3.81
CA GLU A 26 -12.28 11.32 4.17
C GLU A 26 -13.63 10.92 4.80
N GLU A 27 -14.60 11.82 4.89
CA GLU A 27 -15.93 11.55 5.47
C GLU A 27 -16.72 10.49 4.69
N ILE A 28 -16.35 10.21 3.44
CA ILE A 28 -16.90 9.14 2.62
C ILE A 28 -15.76 8.25 2.13
N ILE A 29 -15.90 6.94 2.33
CA ILE A 29 -14.95 5.94 1.88
C ILE A 29 -15.61 4.94 0.94
N ALA A 30 -14.86 4.52 -0.08
CA ALA A 30 -15.29 3.41 -0.92
C ALA A 30 -14.72 2.09 -0.38
N ARG A 31 -15.60 1.14 -0.09
CA ARG A 31 -15.25 -0.19 0.44
C ARG A 31 -15.51 -1.28 -0.57
N ALA A 32 -14.55 -2.18 -0.72
CA ALA A 32 -14.65 -3.35 -1.56
C ALA A 32 -15.13 -4.56 -0.75
N TYR A 33 -16.16 -5.24 -1.28
CA TYR A 33 -16.78 -6.42 -0.70
C TYR A 33 -16.68 -7.62 -1.64
N ARG A 34 -16.56 -8.81 -1.05
CA ARG A 34 -16.74 -10.09 -1.78
C ARG A 34 -18.19 -10.25 -2.21
N SER A 35 -18.47 -11.24 -3.05
CA SER A 35 -19.84 -11.63 -3.39
C SER A 35 -20.61 -12.21 -2.19
N SER A 36 -19.91 -12.59 -1.13
CA SER A 36 -20.47 -13.02 0.16
C SER A 36 -20.78 -11.86 1.12
N ASP A 37 -20.67 -10.61 0.65
CA ASP A 37 -20.78 -9.39 1.47
C ASP A 37 -19.72 -9.26 2.59
N GLU A 38 -18.66 -10.05 2.54
CA GLU A 38 -17.49 -9.90 3.40
C GLU A 38 -16.64 -8.69 2.97
N TYR A 39 -16.33 -7.81 3.92
CA TYR A 39 -15.41 -6.67 3.70
C TYR A 39 -14.02 -7.18 3.33
N ILE A 40 -13.44 -6.58 2.29
CA ILE A 40 -12.07 -6.89 1.84
C ILE A 40 -11.13 -5.79 2.30
N THR A 41 -11.36 -4.56 1.85
CA THR A 41 -10.49 -3.39 2.06
C THR A 41 -11.13 -2.15 1.43
N ASP A 42 -10.39 -1.04 1.35
CA ASP A 42 -10.85 0.24 0.84
C ASP A 42 -10.29 0.55 -0.56
N VAL A 43 -10.93 1.48 -1.26
CA VAL A 43 -10.61 1.90 -2.62
C VAL A 43 -10.37 3.41 -2.67
N CYS A 44 -9.24 3.83 -3.22
CA CYS A 44 -8.89 5.25 -3.29
C CYS A 44 -9.73 6.01 -4.32
N PRO A 45 -9.90 7.34 -4.15
CA PRO A 45 -10.63 8.19 -5.08
C PRO A 45 -10.13 8.13 -6.53
N GLN A 46 -8.83 7.96 -6.76
CA GLN A 46 -8.26 7.86 -8.11
C GLN A 46 -8.71 6.61 -8.86
N CYS A 47 -8.92 5.50 -8.14
CA CYS A 47 -9.43 4.27 -8.76
C CYS A 47 -10.93 4.41 -9.05
N LEU A 48 -11.70 5.03 -8.15
CA LEU A 48 -13.11 5.34 -8.39
C LEU A 48 -13.30 6.23 -9.62
N ALA A 49 -12.51 7.31 -9.71
CA ALA A 49 -12.56 8.26 -10.83
C ALA A 49 -12.23 7.63 -12.19
N SER A 50 -11.56 6.48 -12.21
CA SER A 50 -11.24 5.78 -13.46
C SER A 50 -12.38 4.96 -14.05
N GLY A 51 -13.46 4.75 -13.29
CA GLY A 51 -14.60 3.93 -13.69
C GLY A 51 -14.25 2.45 -13.92
N ASP A 52 -15.25 1.64 -14.26
CA ASP A 52 -15.11 0.18 -14.33
C ASP A 52 -14.04 -0.28 -15.34
N THR A 53 -13.96 0.39 -16.50
CA THR A 53 -12.98 0.09 -17.54
C THR A 53 -11.56 0.50 -17.13
N GLY A 54 -11.41 1.64 -16.43
CA GLY A 54 -10.12 2.11 -15.92
C GLY A 54 -9.60 1.28 -14.75
N ILE A 55 -10.49 0.77 -13.90
CA ILE A 55 -10.14 -0.10 -12.76
C ILE A 55 -9.43 -1.36 -13.26
N SER A 56 -10.01 -2.05 -14.25
CA SER A 56 -9.42 -3.28 -14.79
C SER A 56 -8.01 -3.05 -15.34
N HIS A 57 -7.79 -1.94 -16.04
CA HIS A 57 -6.47 -1.57 -16.56
C HIS A 57 -5.48 -1.26 -15.42
N ARG A 58 -5.91 -0.52 -14.39
CA ARG A 58 -5.08 -0.19 -13.22
C ARG A 58 -4.67 -1.43 -12.44
N ILE A 59 -5.58 -2.38 -12.23
CA ILE A 59 -5.29 -3.65 -11.56
C ILE A 59 -4.21 -4.42 -12.34
N ARG A 60 -4.35 -4.52 -13.67
CA ARG A 60 -3.34 -5.20 -14.51
C ARG A 60 -1.98 -4.53 -14.40
N LYS A 61 -1.92 -3.20 -14.49
CA LYS A 61 -0.69 -2.42 -14.33
C LYS A 61 -0.04 -2.65 -12.96
N GLN A 62 -0.85 -2.70 -11.90
CA GLN A 62 -0.36 -2.97 -10.55
C GLN A 62 0.17 -4.39 -10.40
N ALA A 63 -0.52 -5.38 -10.96
CA ALA A 63 -0.04 -6.78 -10.97
C ALA A 63 1.32 -6.90 -11.68
N ASP A 64 1.50 -6.22 -12.82
CA ASP A 64 2.77 -6.21 -13.55
C ASP A 64 3.88 -5.51 -12.75
N TYR A 65 3.57 -4.41 -12.07
CA TYR A 65 4.52 -3.75 -11.16
C TYR A 65 4.94 -4.71 -10.02
N LEU A 66 3.98 -5.36 -9.36
CA LEU A 66 4.27 -6.29 -8.26
C LEU A 66 5.11 -7.49 -8.71
N ARG A 67 4.88 -8.03 -9.91
CA ARG A 67 5.73 -9.10 -10.47
C ARG A 67 7.16 -8.65 -10.69
N ARG A 68 7.36 -7.43 -11.21
CA ARG A 68 8.71 -6.88 -11.39
C ARG A 68 9.40 -6.67 -10.04
N LEU A 69 8.69 -6.08 -9.08
CA LEU A 69 9.20 -5.89 -7.73
C LEU A 69 9.57 -7.23 -7.07
N ALA A 70 8.73 -8.25 -7.21
CA ALA A 70 9.04 -9.59 -6.70
C ALA A 70 10.34 -10.14 -7.31
N SER A 71 10.51 -10.03 -8.63
CA SER A 71 11.74 -10.46 -9.31
C SER A 71 12.98 -9.65 -8.87
N GLU A 72 12.83 -8.36 -8.60
CA GLU A 72 13.91 -7.53 -8.06
C GLU A 72 14.29 -7.96 -6.63
N LEU A 73 13.30 -8.26 -5.79
CA LEU A 73 13.53 -8.74 -4.43
C LEU A 73 14.22 -10.11 -4.41
N GLU A 74 13.83 -11.03 -5.30
CA GLU A 74 14.50 -12.32 -5.47
C GLU A 74 15.99 -12.14 -5.81
N LYS A 75 16.30 -11.26 -6.78
CA LYS A 75 17.69 -10.95 -7.14
C LYS A 75 18.50 -10.33 -6.00
N LEU A 76 17.86 -9.50 -5.17
CA LEU A 76 18.51 -8.91 -4.00
C LEU A 76 18.76 -9.98 -2.92
N ALA A 77 17.83 -10.91 -2.74
CA ALA A 77 17.95 -11.99 -1.77
C ALA A 77 19.04 -13.01 -2.15
N ASP A 78 19.32 -13.18 -3.45
CA ASP A 78 20.39 -14.05 -3.94
C ASP A 78 21.79 -13.44 -3.79
N GLY A 79 21.89 -12.13 -3.51
CA GLY A 79 23.15 -11.43 -3.26
C GLY A 79 23.49 -11.31 -1.78
N ASP A 80 24.76 -11.08 -1.47
CA ASP A 80 25.18 -10.69 -0.12
C ASP A 80 24.68 -9.27 0.17
N ILE A 81 23.70 -9.14 1.07
CA ILE A 81 23.21 -7.84 1.54
C ILE A 81 24.09 -7.38 2.70
N GLU A 82 25.01 -6.45 2.43
CA GLU A 82 25.75 -5.78 3.49
C GLU A 82 24.82 -4.87 4.32
N THR A 83 24.57 -5.26 5.56
CA THR A 83 23.75 -4.46 6.49
C THR A 83 24.56 -4.06 7.73
N PRO A 84 24.50 -2.81 8.20
CA PRO A 84 25.09 -2.44 9.48
C PRO A 84 24.42 -3.21 10.62
N SER A 85 25.19 -3.51 11.68
CA SER A 85 24.61 -4.15 12.86
C SER A 85 23.66 -3.22 13.60
N PHE A 86 22.73 -3.79 14.36
CA PHE A 86 21.83 -3.02 15.21
C PHE A 86 22.60 -2.21 16.27
N GLU A 87 23.73 -2.74 16.76
CA GLU A 87 24.62 -2.04 17.69
C GLU A 87 25.22 -0.79 17.04
N HIS A 88 25.73 -0.91 15.81
CA HIS A 88 26.25 0.24 15.06
C HIS A 88 25.17 1.31 14.89
N PHE A 89 23.94 0.91 14.55
CA PHE A 89 22.80 1.83 14.48
C PHE A 89 22.54 2.55 15.80
N GLN A 90 22.58 1.83 16.94
CA GLN A 90 22.38 2.45 18.25
C GLN A 90 23.49 3.44 18.61
N THR A 91 24.75 3.09 18.33
CA THR A 91 25.90 3.99 18.57
C THR A 91 25.74 5.28 17.78
N VAL A 92 25.46 5.21 16.47
CA VAL A 92 25.25 6.39 15.63
C VAL A 92 24.08 7.23 16.18
N LYS A 93 22.95 6.60 16.53
CA LYS A 93 21.77 7.27 17.09
C LYS A 93 22.08 8.03 18.38
N GLN A 94 22.88 7.45 19.29
CA GLN A 94 23.27 8.10 20.54
C GLN A 94 24.21 9.28 20.28
N LEU A 95 25.21 9.10 19.41
CA LEU A 95 26.14 10.15 19.02
C LEU A 95 25.41 11.36 18.42
N THR A 96 24.46 11.14 17.52
CA THR A 96 23.66 12.23 16.93
C THR A 96 22.82 12.97 17.97
N LYS A 97 22.28 12.27 18.97
CA LYS A 97 21.51 12.89 20.05
C LYS A 97 22.38 13.71 21.02
N SER A 98 23.64 13.33 21.23
CA SER A 98 24.58 14.08 22.08
C SER A 98 25.21 15.30 21.40
N MET A 99 25.03 15.45 20.08
CA MET A 99 25.50 16.58 19.29
C MET A 99 24.43 17.67 19.07
N LEU A 100 23.21 17.45 19.56
CA LEU A 100 22.08 18.39 19.59
C LEU A 100 21.85 18.86 21.03
#